data_AF-A0A3B8WXR1-F1
#
_entry.id   AF-A0A3B8WXR1-F1
#
_cell.length_a   1.000
_cell.length_b   1.000
_cell.length_c   1.000
_cell.angle_alpha   90.00
_cell.angle_beta   90.00
_cell.angle_gamma   90.00
#
_symmetry.space_group_name_H-M   'P 1'
#
loop_
_entity.id
_entity.type
_entity.pdbx_description
1 polymer ?
#
loop_
_entity_poly.entity_id
_entity_poly.type
_entity_poly.pdbx_seq_one_letter_code
_entity_poly.pdbx_strand_id
1 'polypeptide(L)' 'EQPMTDFRGKLLLIVNTASKCGFTPQYEGLQKLYERYCDRGLEILGFPCNQFMGQEPGTMEEIQ' A
#
# COMPACT_ATOMS: atom_id res chain seq x y z
N GLU A 1 12.82 7.65 5.96
CA GLU A 1 11.58 8.46 5.88
C GLU A 1 11.47 9.08 4.50
N GLN A 2 10.28 9.21 3.94
CA GLN A 2 10.04 9.82 2.63
C GLN A 2 9.01 10.96 2.78
N PRO A 3 9.37 12.22 2.50
CA PRO A 3 8.48 13.35 2.72
C PRO A 3 7.34 13.39 1.71
N MET A 4 6.14 13.76 2.16
CA MET A 4 4.94 13.81 1.30
C MET A 4 5.05 14.82 0.15
N THR A 5 5.96 15.80 0.27
CA THR A 5 6.26 16.75 -0.80
C THR A 5 6.79 16.09 -2.06
N ASP A 6 7.40 14.91 -1.96
CA ASP A 6 7.96 14.17 -3.12
C ASP A 6 6.87 13.64 -4.06
N PHE A 7 5.63 13.56 -3.56
CA PHE A 7 4.47 13.10 -4.33
C PHE A 7 3.62 14.24 -4.89
N ARG A 8 4.08 15.50 -4.79
CA ARG A 8 3.33 16.67 -5.29
C ARG A 8 3.03 16.51 -6.78
N GLY A 9 1.75 16.72 -7.15
CA GLY A 9 1.28 16.62 -8.53
C GLY A 9 0.92 15.21 -8.98
N LYS A 10 1.12 14.19 -8.13
CA LYS A 10 0.67 12.81 -8.36
C LYS A 10 -0.70 12.58 -7.73
N LEU A 11 -1.48 11.68 -8.33
CA LEU A 11 -2.67 11.13 -7.71
C LEU A 11 -2.23 10.03 -6.73
N LEU A 12 -2.54 10.19 -5.44
CA LEU A 12 -2.17 9.23 -4.42
C LEU A 12 -3.35 8.32 -4.05
N LEU A 13 -3.13 7.01 -4.09
CA LEU A 13 -3.98 6.01 -3.46
C LEU A 13 -3.27 5.49 -2.20
N ILE A 14 -3.80 5.84 -1.03
CA ILE A 14 -3.25 5.44 0.27
C ILE A 14 -4.03 4.23 0.79
N VAL A 15 -3.33 3.15 1.12
CA VAL A 15 -3.95 1.87 1.50
C VAL A 15 -3.35 1.39 2.81
N ASN A 16 -4.20 1.16 3.82
CA ASN A 16 -3.79 0.40 5.00
C ASN A 16 -3.78 -1.10 4.64
N THR A 17 -2.66 -1.78 4.90
CA THR A 17 -2.46 -3.17 4.51
C THR A 17 -2.34 -4.10 5.72
N ALA A 18 -2.66 -5.38 5.50
CA ALA A 18 -2.49 -6.46 6.47
C ALA A 18 -2.19 -7.78 5.72
N SER A 19 -1.09 -8.46 6.04
CA SER A 19 -0.61 -9.67 5.35
C SER A 19 -1.54 -10.87 5.53
N LYS A 20 -2.18 -11.00 6.70
CA LYS A 20 -3.09 -12.11 7.04
C LYS A 20 -4.57 -11.72 6.92
N CYS A 21 -4.88 -10.73 6.07
CA CYS A 21 -6.24 -10.30 5.84
C CYS A 21 -6.96 -11.17 4.81
N GLY A 22 -8.27 -11.38 4.97
CA GLY A 22 -9.10 -12.03 3.93
C GLY A 22 -9.10 -11.26 2.59
N PHE A 23 -8.70 -9.99 2.62
CA PHE A 23 -8.57 -9.14 1.45
C PHE A 23 -7.15 -9.11 0.85
N THR A 24 -6.20 -9.93 1.30
CA THR A 24 -4.85 -10.00 0.70
C THR A 24 -4.85 -10.18 -0.84
N PRO A 25 -5.82 -10.86 -1.49
CA PRO A 25 -5.91 -10.86 -2.97
C PRO A 25 -6.03 -9.47 -3.61
N GLN A 26 -6.39 -8.43 -2.85
CA GLN A 26 -6.43 -7.05 -3.32
C GLN A 26 -5.08 -6.51 -3.80
N TYR A 27 -3.95 -7.07 -3.34
CA TYR A 27 -2.61 -6.68 -3.82
C TYR A 27 -2.48 -6.86 -5.33
N GLU A 28 -3.05 -7.93 -5.90
CA GLU A 28 -3.04 -8.13 -7.35
C GLU A 28 -3.86 -7.06 -8.08
N GLY A 29 -4.99 -6.65 -7.50
CA GLY A 29 -5.80 -5.55 -8.03
C GLY A 29 -5.08 -4.21 -7.97
N LEU A 30 -4.40 -3.91 -6.87
CA LEU A 30 -3.58 -2.71 -6.71
C LEU A 30 -2.40 -2.70 -7.69
N GLN A 31 -1.73 -3.83 -7.88
CA GLN A 31 -0.66 -3.98 -8.87
C GLN A 31 -1.16 -3.69 -10.29
N LYS A 32 -2.28 -4.30 -10.70
CA LYS A 32 -2.90 -4.05 -12.01
C LYS A 32 -3.31 -2.59 -12.19
N LEU A 33 -3.80 -1.93 -11.14
CA LEU A 33 -4.14 -0.52 -11.17
C LEU A 33 -2.89 0.34 -11.35
N TYR A 34 -1.82 0.03 -10.61
CA TYR A 34 -0.55 0.75 -10.72
C TYR A 34 0.07 0.60 -12.11
N GLU A 35 0.20 -0.64 -12.62
CA GLU A 35 0.70 -0.94 -13.97
C GLU A 35 -0.07 -0.18 -15.06
N ARG A 36 -1.37 0.07 -14.86
CA ARG A 36 -2.21 0.75 -15.83
C ARG A 36 -2.11 2.28 -15.80
N TYR A 37 -1.76 2.87 -14.66
CA TYR A 37 -1.91 4.31 -14.44
C TYR A 37 -0.67 5.01 -13.86
N CYS A 38 0.41 4.30 -13.54
CA CYS A 38 1.64 4.89 -12.99
C CYS A 38 2.22 5.96 -13.93
N ASP A 39 2.29 5.68 -15.24
CA ASP A 39 2.73 6.63 -16.28
C ASP A 39 1.81 7.86 -16.42
N ARG A 40 0.60 7.79 -15.86
CA ARG A 40 -0.37 8.89 -15.82
C ARG A 40 -0.37 9.64 -14.48
N GLY A 41 0.60 9.34 -13.61
CA GLY A 41 0.82 10.02 -12.34
C GLY A 41 0.12 9.37 -11.14
N LEU A 42 -0.35 8.12 -11.24
CA LEU A 42 -0.84 7.37 -10.07
C LEU A 42 0.34 6.84 -9.24
N GLU A 43 0.27 7.00 -7.93
CA GLU A 43 1.12 6.30 -6.95
C GLU A 43 0.26 5.62 -5.90
N ILE A 44 0.69 4.44 -5.46
CA ILE A 44 0.03 3.67 -4.40
C ILE A 44 0.96 3.57 -3.20
N LEU A 45 0.51 4.04 -2.04
CA LEU A 45 1.27 4.02 -0.78
C LEU A 45 0.62 3.02 0.18
N GLY A 46 1.35 1.94 0.49
CA GLY A 46 0.93 0.91 1.44
C GLY A 46 1.44 1.20 2.85
N PHE A 47 0.53 1.11 3.83
CA PHE A 47 0.84 1.29 5.25
C PHE A 47 0.40 0.06 6.04
N PRO A 48 1.33 -0.84 6.39
CA PRO A 48 1.03 -2.01 7.22
C PRO A 48 0.41 -1.58 8.56
N CYS A 49 -0.69 -2.22 8.95
CA CYS A 49 -1.43 -1.85 10.15
C CYS A 49 -1.96 -3.07 10.90
N ASN A 50 -1.48 -3.27 12.12
CA ASN A 50 -1.89 -4.40 12.97
C ASN A 50 -3.10 -4.12 13.88
N GLN A 51 -3.72 -2.93 13.78
CA GLN A 51 -4.82 -2.52 14.66
C GLN A 51 -6.15 -3.21 14.32
N PHE A 52 -6.22 -3.87 13.16
CA PHE A 52 -7.41 -4.56 12.68
C PHE A 52 -7.29 -6.06 12.91
N MET A 53 -7.87 -6.54 14.02
CA MET A 53 -7.91 -7.96 14.41
C MET A 53 -6.54 -8.67 14.48
N GLY A 54 -5.44 -7.92 14.62
CA GLY A 54 -4.10 -8.52 14.72
C GLY A 54 -3.61 -9.18 13.42
N GLN A 55 -4.11 -8.72 12.26
CA GLN A 55 -3.85 -9.36 10.95
C GLN A 55 -2.51 -8.97 10.31
N GLU A 56 -1.69 -8.17 10.98
CA GLU A 56 -0.34 -7.82 10.55
C GLU A 56 0.65 -8.04 11.72
N PRO A 57 0.80 -9.28 12.22
CA PRO A 57 1.54 -9.55 13.44
C PRO A 57 3.07 -9.53 13.27
N GLY A 58 3.56 -9.44 12.02
CA GLY A 58 4.99 -9.43 11.74
C GLY A 58 5.66 -8.14 12.18
N THR A 59 6.99 -8.17 12.35
CA THR A 59 7.77 -6.95 12.56
C THR A 59 7.90 -6.18 11.24
N MET A 60 8.31 -4.90 11.31
CA MET A 60 8.53 -4.11 10.10
C MET A 60 9.56 -4.78 9.17
N GLU A 61 10.59 -5.40 9.74
CA GLU A 61 11.62 -6.14 9.01
C GLU A 61 11.08 -7.40 8.32
N GLU A 62 9.98 -7.98 8.80
CA GLU A 62 9.34 -9.16 8.21
C GLU A 62 8.33 -8.78 7.11
N ILE A 63 7.92 -7.50 7.04
CA ILE A 63 6.84 -7.01 6.17
C ILE A 63 7.37 -6.19 4.98
N GLN A 64 8.54 -5.55 5.10
CA GLN A 64 9.17 -4.78 4.01
C GLN A 64 9.76 -5.65 2.89
#